data_AF-A0A3D6ESF4-F1
#
_entry.id   AF-A0A3D6ESF4-F1
#
_cell.length_a   1.000
_cell.length_b   1.000
_cell.length_c   1.000
_cell.angle_alpha   90.00
_cell.angle_beta   90.00
_cell.angle_gamma   90.00
#
_symmetry.space_group_name_H-M   'P 1'
#
loop_
_entity.id
_entity.type
_entity.pdbx_description
1 polymer ?
#
loop_
_entity_poly.entity_id
_entity_poly.type
_entity_poly.pdbx_seq_one_letter_code
_entity_poly.pdbx_strand_id
1 'polypeptide(L)'
;MKRLKLGVLVLAGLLAACDKTKLKQPHECVPVTYQYGICGKAVLKIENSAYYDLGENVGEHENVFLATLECFTDENAIKNKVFFVQINPSDFNLNCAVCEAAVVYDGSKHYNVRVSTNCISIVD
;
A
#
# COMPACT_ATOMS: atom_id res chain seq x y z
N MET A 1 -50.62 51.20 -12.09
CA MET A 1 -49.61 51.06 -13.17
C MET A 1 -48.22 50.93 -12.55
N LYS A 2 -47.45 49.90 -12.94
CA LYS A 2 -45.96 49.86 -13.07
C LYS A 2 -45.11 50.25 -11.83
N ARG A 3 -44.15 49.48 -11.30
CA ARG A 3 -43.41 48.29 -11.77
C ARG A 3 -42.89 47.49 -10.57
N LEU A 4 -42.97 46.17 -10.70
CA LEU A 4 -42.25 45.16 -9.94
C LEU A 4 -40.73 45.38 -10.12
N LYS A 5 -39.95 45.48 -9.04
CA LYS A 5 -38.49 45.35 -9.09
C LYS A 5 -38.10 44.01 -8.49
N LEU A 6 -37.80 43.08 -9.38
CA LEU A 6 -37.14 41.80 -9.13
C LEU A 6 -35.70 42.10 -8.73
N GLY A 7 -35.34 41.88 -7.47
CA GLY A 7 -33.95 41.92 -7.00
C GLY A 7 -33.36 40.51 -7.07
N VAL A 8 -32.50 40.26 -8.06
CA VAL A 8 -31.75 39.01 -8.21
C VAL A 8 -30.44 39.11 -7.42
N LEU A 9 -30.34 38.23 -6.42
CA LEU A 9 -29.21 37.37 -6.03
C LEU A 9 -27.78 37.79 -6.40
N VAL A 10 -26.89 37.87 -5.39
CA VAL A 10 -25.60 37.14 -5.39
C VAL A 10 -25.24 36.83 -3.93
N LEU A 11 -25.61 35.65 -3.43
CA LEU A 11 -24.97 35.09 -2.24
C LEU A 11 -23.60 34.58 -2.71
N ALA A 12 -22.54 35.30 -2.34
CA ALA A 12 -21.16 34.87 -2.56
C ALA A 12 -20.89 33.62 -1.71
N GLY A 13 -21.10 32.45 -2.32
CA GLY A 13 -20.58 31.20 -1.81
C GLY A 13 -19.06 31.23 -1.94
N LEU A 14 -18.38 31.62 -0.85
CA LEU A 14 -16.98 31.25 -0.62
C LEU A 14 -16.96 29.73 -0.41
N LEU A 15 -17.07 28.99 -1.51
CA LEU A 15 -16.54 27.64 -1.58
C LEU A 15 -15.03 27.82 -1.44
N ALA A 16 -14.57 27.66 -0.22
CA ALA A 16 -13.19 27.30 0.04
C ALA A 16 -12.85 26.18 -0.93
N ALA A 17 -12.02 26.50 -1.92
CA ALA A 17 -11.26 25.50 -2.63
C ALA A 17 -10.31 24.91 -1.58
N CYS A 18 -10.83 24.00 -0.76
CA CYS A 18 -10.02 22.92 -0.23
C CYS A 18 -9.47 22.24 -1.46
N ASP A 19 -8.27 22.67 -1.85
CA ASP A 19 -7.35 21.85 -2.61
C ASP A 19 -7.15 20.62 -1.75
N LYS A 20 -8.02 19.63 -1.96
CA LYS A 20 -7.80 18.28 -1.47
C LYS A 20 -6.60 17.84 -2.27
N THR A 21 -5.41 18.14 -1.76
CA THR A 21 -4.21 17.35 -2.02
C THR A 21 -4.71 15.92 -2.02
N LYS A 22 -4.72 15.31 -3.20
CA LYS A 22 -5.26 13.96 -3.41
C LYS A 22 -4.77 13.15 -2.24
N LEU A 23 -5.69 12.69 -1.38
CA LEU A 23 -5.37 11.63 -0.44
C LEU A 23 -4.88 10.50 -1.33
N LYS A 24 -3.56 10.36 -1.41
CA LYS A 24 -2.87 9.20 -1.96
C LYS A 24 -3.60 8.00 -1.39
N GLN A 25 -4.01 7.10 -2.28
CA GLN A 25 -5.05 6.14 -1.96
C GLN A 25 -4.67 5.39 -0.68
N PRO A 26 -5.63 5.11 0.22
CA PRO A 26 -5.38 4.17 1.31
C PRO A 26 -4.81 2.91 0.66
N HIS A 27 -3.64 2.47 1.14
CA HIS A 27 -2.85 1.31 0.66
C HIS A 27 -1.73 1.61 -0.34
N GLU A 28 -1.40 2.88 -0.62
CA GLU A 28 -0.18 3.20 -1.39
C GLU A 28 1.14 2.82 -0.68
N CYS A 29 1.13 2.69 0.65
CA CYS A 29 2.32 2.52 1.46
C CYS A 29 2.03 1.70 2.71
N VAL A 30 2.11 0.37 2.61
CA VAL A 30 1.92 -0.52 3.77
C VAL A 30 3.29 -0.73 4.44
N PRO A 31 3.47 -0.34 5.72
CA PRO A 31 4.69 -0.63 6.45
C PRO A 31 4.73 -2.11 6.84
N VAL A 32 5.82 -2.78 6.48
CA VAL A 32 6.00 -4.22 6.65
C VAL A 32 7.41 -4.56 7.12
N THR A 33 7.58 -5.75 7.72
CA THR A 33 8.87 -6.40 7.95
C THR A 33 8.97 -7.72 7.21
N TYR A 34 10.19 -8.10 6.84
CA TYR A 34 10.49 -9.38 6.20
C TYR A 34 10.58 -10.48 7.27
N GLN A 35 9.74 -11.52 7.16
CA GLN A 35 9.79 -12.67 8.07
C GLN A 35 10.74 -13.74 7.51
N TYR A 36 10.42 -14.26 6.32
CA TYR A 36 11.23 -15.23 5.60
C TYR A 36 10.82 -15.23 4.12
N GLY A 37 11.66 -15.78 3.26
CA GLY A 37 11.38 -15.83 1.83
C GLY A 37 12.45 -16.54 1.03
N ILE A 38 12.10 -16.84 -0.21
CA ILE A 38 12.99 -17.44 -1.19
C ILE A 38 12.54 -17.02 -2.59
N CYS A 39 13.51 -16.70 -3.46
CA CYS A 39 13.31 -16.51 -4.89
C CYS A 39 12.22 -15.51 -5.27
N GLY A 40 12.26 -14.32 -4.67
CA GLY A 40 11.27 -13.27 -4.96
C GLY A 40 9.90 -13.55 -4.36
N LYS A 41 9.73 -14.58 -3.53
CA LYS A 41 8.57 -14.74 -2.66
C LYS A 41 8.97 -14.55 -1.21
N ALA A 42 8.16 -13.85 -0.45
CA ALA A 42 8.43 -13.59 0.97
C ALA A 42 7.14 -13.52 1.77
N VAL A 43 7.16 -14.02 3.00
CA VAL A 43 6.12 -13.71 3.98
C VAL A 43 6.48 -12.38 4.63
N LEU A 44 5.58 -11.41 4.50
CA LEU A 44 5.74 -10.07 5.05
C LEU A 44 4.74 -9.87 6.18
N LYS A 45 5.19 -9.28 7.28
CA LYS A 45 4.36 -8.91 8.42
C LYS A 45 3.98 -7.45 8.33
N ILE A 46 2.70 -7.14 8.55
CA ILE A 46 2.18 -5.78 8.60
C ILE A 46 2.48 -5.18 9.98
N GLU A 47 3.08 -4.00 9.99
CA GLU A 47 3.49 -3.33 11.24
C GLU A 47 2.47 -2.33 11.77
N ASN A 48 1.54 -1.85 10.92
CA ASN A 48 0.54 -0.87 11.31
C ASN A 48 -0.88 -1.46 11.24
N SER A 49 -1.60 -1.39 12.36
CA SER A 49 -2.95 -1.96 12.53
C SER A 49 -4.00 -1.38 11.59
N ALA A 50 -3.77 -0.19 11.03
CA ALA A 50 -4.62 0.40 10.00
C ALA A 50 -4.68 -0.42 8.70
N TYR A 51 -3.78 -1.40 8.53
CA TYR A 51 -3.69 -2.25 7.33
C TYR A 51 -3.87 -3.75 7.62
N TYR A 52 -4.27 -4.15 8.84
CA TYR A 52 -4.38 -5.57 9.20
C TYR A 52 -5.44 -6.34 8.39
N ASP A 53 -6.37 -5.66 7.71
CA ASP A 53 -7.31 -6.27 6.76
C ASP A 53 -6.63 -6.87 5.51
N LEU A 54 -5.42 -6.41 5.20
CA LEU A 54 -4.57 -6.97 4.15
C LEU A 54 -3.81 -8.22 4.62
N GLY A 55 -3.69 -8.42 5.93
CA GLY A 55 -3.01 -9.57 6.51
C GLY A 55 -3.98 -10.68 6.92
N GLU A 56 -3.39 -11.74 7.46
CA GLU A 56 -4.06 -12.84 8.12
C GLU A 56 -3.12 -13.48 9.15
N ASN A 57 -3.68 -14.33 10.01
CA ASN A 57 -2.91 -15.10 10.99
C ASN A 57 -2.72 -16.52 10.46
N VAL A 58 -1.47 -16.96 10.33
CA VAL A 58 -1.10 -18.27 9.75
C VAL A 58 -0.04 -18.93 10.63
N GLY A 59 -0.38 -20.08 11.22
CA GLY A 59 0.50 -20.76 12.18
C GLY A 59 0.82 -19.85 13.37
N GLU A 60 2.11 -19.59 13.59
CA GLU A 60 2.62 -18.71 14.65
C GLU A 60 2.77 -17.24 14.20
N HIS A 61 2.44 -16.93 12.95
CA HIS A 61 2.62 -15.59 12.40
C HIS A 61 1.29 -14.83 12.38
N GLU A 62 1.31 -13.61 12.93
CA GLU A 62 0.15 -12.72 12.96
C GLU A 62 0.28 -11.57 11.96
N ASN A 63 -0.84 -11.17 11.36
CA ASN A 63 -0.94 -10.05 10.42
C ASN A 63 0.07 -10.14 9.27
N VAL A 64 0.22 -11.34 8.71
CA VAL A 64 1.12 -11.62 7.59
C VAL A 64 0.38 -11.82 6.29
N PHE A 65 1.09 -11.68 5.17
CA PHE A 65 0.62 -12.11 3.85
C PHE A 65 1.80 -12.66 3.04
N LEU A 66 1.50 -13.47 2.01
CA LEU A 66 2.51 -13.91 1.05
C LEU A 66 2.70 -12.86 -0.04
N ALA A 67 3.92 -12.37 -0.17
CA ALA A 67 4.33 -11.43 -1.18
C ALA A 67 5.05 -12.12 -2.33
N THR A 68 4.72 -11.74 -3.55
CA THR A 68 5.63 -11.85 -4.70
C THR A 68 6.29 -10.49 -4.86
N LEU A 69 7.60 -10.42 -4.63
CA LEU A 69 8.42 -9.21 -4.74
C LEU A 69 8.67 -8.88 -6.20
N GLU A 70 8.66 -7.59 -6.53
CA GLU A 70 8.99 -7.13 -7.89
C GLU A 70 10.42 -7.52 -8.26
N CYS A 71 10.64 -7.79 -9.55
CA CYS A 71 11.97 -8.03 -10.07
C CYS A 71 12.95 -6.92 -9.68
N PHE A 72 14.20 -7.31 -9.43
CA PHE A 72 15.28 -6.43 -8.99
C PHE A 72 15.09 -5.80 -7.59
N THR A 73 14.14 -6.30 -6.80
CA THR A 73 14.07 -5.98 -5.37
C THR A 73 15.36 -6.44 -4.68
N ASP A 74 16.08 -5.52 -4.05
CA ASP A 74 17.23 -5.86 -3.21
C ASP A 74 16.76 -6.39 -1.86
N GLU A 75 16.77 -7.72 -1.71
CA GLU A 75 16.39 -8.38 -0.46
C GLU A 75 17.27 -7.96 0.73
N ASN A 76 18.56 -7.67 0.50
CA ASN A 76 19.46 -7.25 1.57
C ASN A 76 19.08 -5.86 2.09
N ALA A 77 18.53 -5.02 1.20
CA ALA A 77 18.02 -3.71 1.55
C ALA A 77 16.67 -3.74 2.26
N ILE A 78 16.01 -4.89 2.47
CA ILE A 78 14.73 -4.99 3.20
C ILE A 78 14.75 -5.96 4.38
N LYS A 79 15.75 -6.84 4.47
CA LYS A 79 15.94 -7.72 5.64
C LYS A 79 16.22 -6.89 6.91
N ASN A 80 15.66 -7.34 8.03
CA ASN A 80 15.90 -6.81 9.39
C ASN A 80 15.48 -5.35 9.66
N LYS A 81 14.57 -4.77 8.87
CA LYS A 81 14.00 -3.44 9.16
C LYS A 81 12.57 -3.33 8.65
N VAL A 82 11.86 -2.31 9.13
CA VAL A 82 10.59 -1.89 8.55
C VAL A 82 10.86 -1.21 7.21
N PHE A 83 10.09 -1.58 6.19
CA PHE A 83 10.09 -0.93 4.88
C PHE A 83 8.65 -0.80 4.38
N PHE A 84 8.45 -0.04 3.31
CA PHE A 84 7.11 0.21 2.76
C PHE A 84 6.94 -0.53 1.45
N VAL A 85 5.73 -1.05 1.25
CA VAL A 85 5.34 -1.69 0.01
C VAL A 85 4.08 -1.09 -0.59
N GLN A 86 4.03 -1.07 -1.91
CA GLN A 86 2.81 -0.91 -2.70
C GLN A 86 2.22 -2.29 -2.95
N ILE A 87 0.92 -2.43 -2.70
CA ILE A 87 0.18 -3.67 -2.93
C ILE A 87 -0.43 -3.65 -4.34
N ASN A 88 -0.19 -4.70 -5.11
CA ASN A 88 -0.71 -4.93 -6.46
C ASN A 88 -0.56 -3.71 -7.40
N PRO A 89 0.66 -3.17 -7.59
CA PRO A 89 0.85 -2.07 -8.53
C PRO A 89 0.44 -2.51 -9.95
N SER A 90 -0.23 -1.62 -10.69
CA SER A 90 -0.78 -1.94 -12.02
C SER A 90 0.29 -2.25 -13.08
N ASP A 91 1.52 -1.78 -12.86
CA ASP A 91 2.68 -1.90 -13.73
C ASP A 91 3.75 -2.83 -13.12
N PHE A 92 3.33 -3.81 -12.31
CA PHE A 92 4.22 -4.76 -11.63
C PHE A 92 5.09 -5.56 -12.61
N ASN A 93 6.40 -5.53 -12.40
CA ASN A 93 7.37 -6.22 -13.24
C ASN A 93 7.74 -7.61 -12.71
N LEU A 94 7.39 -8.65 -13.48
CA LEU A 94 7.75 -10.06 -13.24
C LEU A 94 8.80 -10.61 -14.22
N ASN A 95 9.40 -9.76 -15.05
CA ASN A 95 10.36 -10.17 -16.08
C ASN A 95 11.78 -10.39 -15.51
N CYS A 96 11.92 -11.35 -14.59
CA CYS A 96 13.20 -11.81 -14.06
C CYS A 96 13.20 -13.33 -13.92
N ALA A 97 14.39 -13.91 -13.86
CA ALA A 97 14.53 -15.33 -13.58
C ALA A 97 14.03 -15.62 -12.15
N VAL A 98 13.00 -16.44 -12.05
CA VAL A 98 12.50 -17.00 -10.79
C VAL A 98 13.08 -18.41 -10.62
N CYS A 99 13.57 -18.71 -9.43
CA CYS A 99 13.96 -20.08 -9.11
C CYS A 99 12.72 -20.95 -8.84
N GLU A 100 12.84 -22.26 -8.96
CA GLU A 100 11.71 -23.20 -8.78
C GLU A 100 11.31 -23.40 -7.31
N ALA A 101 12.11 -22.92 -6.35
CA ALA A 101 11.78 -23.03 -4.94
C ALA A 101 10.62 -22.08 -4.57
N ALA A 102 9.72 -22.58 -3.73
CA ALA A 102 8.58 -21.83 -3.26
C ALA A 102 8.58 -21.71 -1.73
N VAL A 103 8.01 -20.62 -1.23
CA VAL A 103 7.66 -20.49 0.18
C VAL A 103 6.40 -21.32 0.43
N VAL A 104 6.45 -22.24 1.39
CA VAL A 104 5.26 -22.93 1.88
C VAL A 104 4.49 -21.95 2.76
N TYR A 105 3.27 -21.61 2.36
CA TYR A 105 2.42 -20.65 3.05
C TYR A 105 0.96 -21.09 2.94
N ASP A 106 0.34 -21.41 4.07
CA ASP A 106 -1.03 -21.96 4.13
C ASP A 106 -2.12 -20.88 4.14
N GLY A 107 -1.71 -19.61 4.13
CA GLY A 107 -2.63 -18.47 4.09
C GLY A 107 -3.24 -18.22 2.71
N SER A 108 -4.33 -17.45 2.71
CA SER A 108 -5.11 -17.05 1.53
C SER A 108 -4.74 -15.69 0.92
N LYS A 109 -4.00 -14.85 1.66
CA LYS A 109 -3.69 -13.45 1.32
C LYS A 109 -2.37 -13.38 0.57
N HIS A 110 -2.46 -13.33 -0.75
CA HIS A 110 -1.30 -13.27 -1.63
C HIS A 110 -1.31 -11.99 -2.45
N TYR A 111 -0.17 -11.29 -2.53
CA TYR A 111 -0.06 -10.00 -3.21
C TYR A 111 1.21 -9.89 -4.05
N ASN A 112 1.14 -9.16 -5.15
CA ASN A 112 2.31 -8.63 -5.83
C ASN A 112 2.73 -7.35 -5.12
N VAL A 113 4.01 -7.20 -4.77
CA VAL A 113 4.46 -6.04 -3.99
C VAL A 113 5.70 -5.38 -4.56
N ARG A 114 5.65 -4.04 -4.66
CA ARG A 114 6.80 -3.20 -5.00
C ARG A 114 7.30 -2.51 -3.76
N VAL A 115 8.60 -2.65 -3.47
CA VAL A 115 9.25 -1.88 -2.40
C VAL A 115 9.24 -0.41 -2.80
N SER A 116 8.74 0.46 -1.93
CA SER A 116 8.60 1.88 -2.20
C SER A 116 9.49 2.70 -1.28
N THR A 117 10.41 3.45 -1.88
CA THR A 117 11.23 4.46 -1.19
C THR A 117 10.54 5.82 -1.10
N ASN A 118 9.43 6.00 -1.83
CA ASN A 118 8.66 7.24 -1.88
C ASN A 118 7.60 7.34 -0.78
N CYS A 119 7.50 6.32 0.06
CA CYS A 119 6.65 6.30 1.23
C CYS A 119 7.41 6.92 2.39
N ILE A 120 6.97 8.10 2.83
CA ILE A 120 7.54 8.76 4.00
C ILE A 120 6.92 8.08 5.23
N SER A 121 7.75 7.57 6.14
CA SER A 121 7.32 7.20 7.48
C SER A 121 6.68 8.43 8.13
N ILE A 122 5.36 8.44 8.25
CA ILE A 122 4.72 9.34 9.22
C ILE A 122 5.03 8.69 10.57
N VAL A 123 6.17 9.10 11.14
CA VAL A 123 6.51 8.81 12.52
C VAL A 123 5.71 9.80 13.34
N ASP A 124 4.65 9.33 13.99
CA ASP A 124 4.01 10.07 15.09
C ASP A 124 4.91 10.05 16.34
#